data_AF-A0A2P2E5G6-F1
#
_entry.id   AF-A0A2P2E5G6-F1
#
_cell.length_a   1.000
_cell.length_b   1.000
_cell.length_c   1.000
_cell.angle_alpha   90.00
_cell.angle_beta   90.00
_cell.angle_gamma   90.00
#
_symmetry.space_group_name_H-M   'P 1'
#
loop_
_entity.id
_entity.type
_entity.pdbx_description
1 polymer ?
#
loop_
_entity_poly.entity_id
_entity_poly.type
_entity_poly.pdbx_seq_one_letter_code
_entity_poly.pdbx_strand_id
1 'polypeptide(L)' 'EFNVGIKKEGDTYSIWFANNKLGVIDKDFFLLISDPNAYKDHKPRKVTKKRYPSTAA' A
#
# COMPACT_ATOMS: atom_id res chain seq x y z
N GLU A 1 16.55 -0.93 -2.44
CA GLU A 1 15.76 -2.19 -2.41
C GLU A 1 14.32 -1.87 -2.05
N PHE A 2 13.36 -2.58 -2.64
CA PHE A 2 11.94 -2.47 -2.29
C PHE A 2 11.63 -3.51 -1.20
N ASN A 3 11.25 -3.05 0.00
CA ASN A 3 11.01 -3.91 1.17
C ASN A 3 9.54 -4.35 1.27
N VAL A 4 8.93 -4.83 0.19
CA VAL A 4 7.58 -5.43 0.26
C VAL A 4 7.70 -6.94 0.42
N GLY A 5 6.93 -7.53 1.33
CA GLY A 5 6.96 -8.96 1.56
C GLY A 5 5.64 -9.51 2.07
N ILE A 6 5.43 -10.81 1.89
CA ILE A 6 4.27 -11.54 2.41
C ILE A 6 4.75 -12.52 3.47
N LYS A 7 4.12 -12.51 4.63
CA LYS A 7 4.42 -13.41 5.76
C LYS A 7 3.20 -14.27 6.08
N LYS A 8 3.42 -15.56 6.35
CA LYS A 8 2.38 -16.45 6.86
C LYS A 8 2.26 -16.24 8.38
N GLU A 9 1.06 -15.91 8.85
CA GLU A 9 0.71 -15.75 10.27
C GLU A 9 -0.44 -16.71 10.61
N GLY A 10 -0.10 -17.87 11.15
CA GLY A 10 -1.07 -18.94 11.42
C GLY A 10 -1.74 -19.44 10.14
N ASP A 11 -3.07 -19.33 10.10
CA ASP A 11 -3.90 -19.71 8.95
C ASP A 11 -4.07 -18.59 7.91
N THR A 12 -3.51 -17.41 8.18
CA THR A 12 -3.64 -16.22 7.33
C THR A 12 -2.29 -15.78 6.77
N TYR A 13 -2.32 -14.91 5.76
CA TYR A 13 -1.14 -14.25 5.25
C TYR A 13 -1.22 -12.76 5.58
N SER A 14 -0.08 -12.09 5.64
CA SER A 14 -0.02 -10.66 5.88
C SER A 14 0.97 -10.03 4.91
N ILE A 15 0.62 -8.84 4.42
CA ILE A 15 1.50 -8.04 3.58
C ILE A 15 2.22 -7.00 4.44
N TRP A 16 3.50 -6.83 4.18
CA TRP A 16 4.41 -5.98 4.95
C TRP A 16 5.16 -5.05 4.02
N PHE A 17 5.39 -3.82 4.50
CA PHE A 17 6.34 -2.90 3.92
C PHE A 17 7.36 -2.49 4.99
N ALA A 18 8.62 -2.88 4.79
CA ALA A 18 9.65 -2.82 5.83
C ALA A 18 9.15 -3.48 7.14
N ASN A 19 9.09 -2.73 8.23
CA ASN A 19 8.60 -3.21 9.53
C ASN A 19 7.11 -2.91 9.79
N ASN A 20 6.40 -2.35 8.81
CA ASN A 20 4.99 -2.01 8.94
C ASN A 20 4.12 -3.09 8.29
N LYS A 21 3.22 -3.67 9.09
CA LYS A 21 2.16 -4.53 8.56
C LYS A 21 1.17 -3.66 7.79
N LEU A 22 0.94 -3.99 6.53
CA LEU A 22 -0.01 -3.29 5.67
C LEU A 22 -1.43 -3.85 5.81
N GLY A 23 -1.53 -5.16 6.07
CA GLY A 23 -2.81 -5.82 6.23
C GLY A 23 -2.69 -7.34 6.20
N VAL A 24 -3.84 -7.99 6.35
CA VAL A 24 -4.02 -9.44 6.27
C VAL A 24 -4.64 -9.77 4.92
N ILE A 25 -4.11 -10.80 4.27
CA ILE A 25 -4.57 -11.32 2.99
C ILE A 25 -4.95 -12.79 3.13
N ASP A 26 -5.85 -13.26 2.27
CA ASP A 26 -6.21 -14.68 2.19
C ASP A 26 -5.24 -15.49 1.30
N LYS A 27 -5.58 -16.77 1.07
CA LYS A 27 -4.80 -17.68 0.21
C LYS A 27 -4.82 -17.28 -1.27
N ASP A 28 -5.83 -16.54 -1.67
CA ASP A 28 -6.02 -16.06 -3.04
C ASP A 28 -5.45 -14.63 -3.21
N PHE A 29 -4.71 -14.14 -2.22
CA PHE A 29 -4.06 -12.83 -2.16
C PHE A 29 -5.04 -11.63 -2.17
N PHE A 30 -6.30 -11.84 -1.79
CA PHE A 30 -7.23 -10.74 -1.54
C PHE A 30 -6.96 -10.11 -0.17
N LEU A 31 -7.01 -8.78 -0.11
CA LEU A 31 -6.89 -8.03 1.13
C LEU A 31 -8.17 -8.19 1.97
N LEU A 32 -8.06 -8.88 3.10
CA LEU A 32 -9.17 -9.11 4.02
C LEU A 32 -9.33 -7.96 5.01
N ILE A 33 -8.21 -7.50 5.58
CA ILE A 33 -8.19 -6.45 6.59
C ILE A 33 -7.00 -5.54 6.31
N SER A 34 -7.26 -4.26 6.04
CA SER A 34 -6.21 -3.24 6.02
C SER A 34 -5.88 -2.83 7.45
N ASP A 35 -4.59 -2.73 7.78
CA ASP A 35 -4.21 -2.15 9.07
C ASP A 35 -4.43 -0.62 8.98
N PRO A 36 -5.29 -0.04 9.84
CA PRO A 36 -5.61 1.39 9.79
C PRO A 36 -4.40 2.28 10.13
N ASN A 37 -3.34 1.73 10.70
CA ASN A 37 -2.09 2.43 11.01
C ASN A 37 -1.02 2.20 9.94
N ALA A 38 -1.17 1.25 9.03
CA ALA A 38 -0.20 0.90 7.98
C ALA A 38 0.31 2.09 7.16
N TYR A 39 -0.54 3.08 6.96
CA TYR A 39 -0.31 4.22 6.08
C TYR A 39 -0.20 5.56 6.81
N LYS A 40 -0.31 5.59 8.15
CA LYS A 40 -0.37 6.86 8.89
C LYS A 40 0.91 7.69 8.78
N ASP A 41 2.05 7.04 8.57
CA ASP A 41 3.34 7.72 8.42
C ASP A 41 3.66 8.12 6.98
N HIS A 42 2.93 7.59 6.00
CA HIS A 42 3.18 7.88 4.61
C HIS A 42 2.43 9.16 4.21
N LYS A 43 3.13 10.29 4.27
CA LYS A 43 2.60 11.55 3.70
C LYS A 43 2.17 11.29 2.24
N PRO A 44 0.96 11.70 1.82
CA PRO A 44 0.56 11.60 0.43
C PRO A 44 1.65 12.23 -0.44
N ARG A 45 2.09 11.50 -1.46
CA ARG A 45 3.03 12.07 -2.42
C ARG A 45 2.38 13.33 -2.98
N LYS A 46 3.03 14.50 -2.86
CA LYS A 46 2.56 15.72 -3.52
C LYS A 46 2.55 15.42 -5.02
N VAL A 47 1.37 15.13 -5.56
CA VAL A 47 1.21 14.97 -7.00
C VAL A 47 1.26 16.38 -7.56
N THR A 48 2.34 16.74 -8.24
CA THR A 48 2.36 17.95 -9.06
C THR A 48 1.28 17.78 -10.10
N LYS A 49 0.20 18.55 -10.00
CA LYS A 49 -0.86 18.55 -11.02
C LYS A 49 -0.19 18.80 -12.36
N LYS A 50 -0.16 17.81 -13.26
CA LYS A 50 0.26 18.03 -14.63
C LYS A 50 -0.78 18.95 -15.27
N ARG A 51 -0.46 20.23 -15.40
CA ARG A 51 -1.24 21.16 -16.22
C ARG A 51 -0.95 20.79 -17.67
N TYR A 52 -1.87 20.05 -18.29
CA TYR A 52 -1.84 19.87 -19.73
C TYR A 52 -2.02 21.25 -20.37
N PRO A 53 -1.21 21.63 -21.37
CA PRO A 53 -1.46 22.87 -22.10
C PRO A 53 -2.86 22.74 -22.72
N SER A 54 -3.76 23.65 -22.36
CA SER A 54 -5.00 23.83 -23.10
C SER A 54 -4.61 24.31 -24.49
N THR A 55 -5.09 23.64 -25.53
CA THR A 55 -4.98 24.15 -26.90
C THR A 55 -5.56 25.56 -26.89
N ALA A 56 -4.72 26.57 -27.17
CA ALA A 56 -5.20 27.92 -27.34
C ALA A 56 -6.21 27.90 -28.50
N ALA A 57 -7.43 28.36 -28.23
CA ALA A 57 -8.46 28.57 -29.25
C ALA A 57 -8.14 29.82 -30.07
#